data_AF-A0A9E4NQK4-F1
#
_entry.id   AF-A0A9E4NQK4-F1
#
_cell.length_a   1.000
_cell.length_b   1.000
_cell.length_c   1.000
_cell.angle_alpha   90.00
_cell.angle_beta   90.00
_cell.angle_gamma   90.00
#
_symmetry.space_group_name_H-M   'P 1'
#
loop_
_entity.id
_entity.type
_entity.pdbx_description
1 polymer ?
#
loop_
_entity_poly.entity_id
_entity_poly.type
_entity_poly.pdbx_seq_one_letter_code
_entity_poly.pdbx_strand_id
1 'polypeptide(L)'
;MTESELPCWIYRSPRKDEMYLYITREDDFSCVPEALLQRFGNPVRVMEITLTEQRTLAREDIRLVMANLISQGFHLQMPPKMDVDLYVGD
;
A
#
# COMPACT_ATOMS: atom_id res chain seq x y z
N MET A 1 -24.94 5.74 -11.64
CA MET A 1 -23.92 4.89 -10.99
C MET A 1 -22.92 5.86 -10.40
N THR A 2 -22.89 6.03 -9.09
CA THR A 2 -21.96 6.95 -8.44
C THR A 2 -20.57 6.34 -8.49
N GLU A 3 -19.66 6.96 -9.25
CA GLU A 3 -18.23 6.72 -9.10
C GLU A 3 -17.87 6.91 -7.63
N SER A 4 -17.36 5.85 -7.00
CA SER A 4 -16.95 5.92 -5.61
C SER A 4 -15.52 6.45 -5.59
N GLU A 5 -15.39 7.74 -5.32
CA GLU A 5 -14.11 8.41 -5.09
C GLU A 5 -13.66 8.16 -3.64
N LEU A 6 -12.46 7.61 -3.46
CA LEU A 6 -11.91 7.31 -2.14
C LEU A 6 -10.58 8.04 -1.95
N PRO A 7 -10.47 9.03 -1.05
CA PRO A 7 -9.19 9.65 -0.74
C PRO A 7 -8.26 8.62 -0.11
N CYS A 8 -7.01 8.60 -0.54
CA CYS A 8 -6.01 7.65 -0.12
C CYS A 8 -4.65 8.32 0.05
N TRP A 9 -4.07 8.14 1.23
CA TRP A 9 -2.69 8.53 1.53
C TRP A 9 -1.79 7.31 1.48
N ILE A 10 -0.65 7.47 0.81
CA ILE A 10 0.31 6.39 0.58
C ILE A 10 1.59 6.73 1.31
N TYR A 11 2.05 5.77 2.10
CA TYR A 11 3.25 5.83 2.90
C TYR A 11 4.22 4.77 2.42
N ARG A 12 5.51 5.10 2.38
CA ARG A 12 6.57 4.12 2.15
C ARG A 12 7.16 3.67 3.48
N SER A 13 7.61 2.42 3.54
CA SER A 13 8.44 1.96 4.64
C SER A 13 9.86 2.49 4.47
N PRO A 14 10.49 3.04 5.52
CA PRO A 14 11.93 3.32 5.52
C PRO A 14 12.77 2.06 5.80
N ARG A 15 12.14 0.96 6.23
CA ARG A 15 12.83 -0.30 6.58
C ARG A 15 12.93 -1.27 5.42
N LYS A 16 12.00 -1.19 4.47
CA LYS A 16 11.96 -2.08 3.32
C LYS A 16 11.57 -1.29 2.08
N ASP A 17 12.48 -1.25 1.12
CA ASP A 17 12.21 -0.60 -0.16
C ASP A 17 11.03 -1.26 -0.87
N GLU A 18 10.30 -0.43 -1.61
CA GLU A 18 9.13 -0.83 -2.42
C GLU A 18 7.95 -1.41 -1.61
N MET A 19 7.95 -1.23 -0.29
CA MET A 19 6.84 -1.57 0.61
C MET A 19 6.00 -0.31 0.87
N TYR A 20 4.71 -0.39 0.60
CA TYR A 20 3.81 0.75 0.70
C TYR A 20 2.54 0.42 1.50
N LEU A 21 2.09 1.40 2.28
CA LEU A 21 0.88 1.34 3.07
C LEU A 21 -0.09 2.42 2.59
N TYR A 22 -1.33 2.01 2.34
CA TYR A 22 -2.42 2.83 1.85
C TYR A 22 -3.44 2.95 2.99
N ILE A 23 -3.91 4.17 3.27
CA ILE A 23 -4.94 4.46 4.30
C ILE A 23 -5.90 5.55 3.83
N THR A 24 -7.12 5.57 4.37
CA THR A 24 -8.18 6.55 4.01
C THR A 24 -8.24 7.77 4.92
N ARG A 25 -7.32 7.88 5.89
CA ARG A 25 -7.21 9.02 6.81
C ARG A 25 -5.74 9.38 6.94
N GLU A 26 -5.40 10.63 6.68
CA GLU A 26 -4.03 11.13 6.80
C GLU A 26 -3.48 10.89 8.21
N ASP A 27 -2.28 10.30 8.29
CA ASP A 27 -1.50 10.05 9.50
C ASP A 27 -2.21 9.23 10.59
N ASP A 28 -3.32 8.56 10.26
CA ASP A 28 -4.06 7.69 11.17
C ASP A 28 -3.85 6.22 10.84
N PHE A 29 -2.92 5.60 11.57
CA PHE A 29 -2.59 4.18 11.46
C PHE A 29 -3.35 3.29 12.45
N SER A 30 -4.41 3.80 13.10
CA SER A 30 -5.17 3.04 14.12
C SER A 30 -5.80 1.74 13.58
N CYS A 31 -6.12 1.69 12.29
CA CYS A 31 -6.64 0.49 11.62
C CYS A 31 -5.55 -0.53 11.27
N VAL A 32 -4.27 -0.19 11.43
CA VAL A 32 -3.14 -1.04 11.03
C VAL A 32 -2.73 -1.92 12.22
N PRO A 33 -2.66 -3.25 12.07
CA PRO A 33 -2.19 -4.13 13.14
C PRO A 33 -0.80 -3.72 13.63
N GLU A 34 -0.62 -3.67 14.95
CA GLU A 34 0.63 -3.21 15.56
C GLU A 34 1.85 -4.01 15.06
N ALA A 35 1.73 -5.33 14.94
CA ALA A 35 2.79 -6.18 14.43
C ALA A 35 3.19 -5.83 12.98
N LEU A 36 2.24 -5.37 12.15
CA LEU A 36 2.50 -4.92 10.79
C LEU A 36 3.22 -3.57 10.85
N LEU A 37 2.71 -2.62 11.63
CA LEU A 37 3.31 -1.29 11.76
C LEU A 37 4.74 -1.36 12.31
N GLN A 38 4.98 -2.24 13.28
CA GLN A 38 6.32 -2.52 13.81
C GLN A 38 7.26 -3.04 12.71
N ARG A 39 6.82 -3.92 11.81
CA ARG A 39 7.65 -4.38 10.67
C ARG A 39 7.83 -3.29 9.63
N PHE A 40 6.79 -2.49 9.39
CA PHE A 40 6.78 -1.37 8.45
C PHE A 40 7.73 -0.24 8.89
N GLY A 41 7.93 -0.04 10.19
CA GLY A 41 8.68 1.08 10.73
C GLY A 41 7.88 2.37 10.72
N ASN A 42 8.56 3.51 10.87
CA ASN A 42 7.88 4.81 10.88
C ASN A 42 7.40 5.17 9.47
N PRO A 43 6.09 5.20 9.18
CA PRO A 43 5.60 5.45 7.84
C PRO A 43 6.02 6.84 7.35
N VAL A 44 6.52 6.91 6.11
CA VAL A 44 6.89 8.19 5.47
C VAL A 44 5.90 8.46 4.35
N ARG A 45 5.09 9.52 4.47
CA ARG A 45 4.13 9.89 3.42
C ARG A 45 4.87 10.20 2.13
N VAL A 46 4.40 9.63 1.02
CA VAL A 46 5.00 9.83 -0.32
C VAL A 46 4.04 10.42 -1.33
N MET A 47 2.74 10.14 -1.21
CA MET A 47 1.74 10.70 -2.11
C MET A 47 0.34 10.67 -1.49
N GLU A 48 -0.53 11.50 -2.04
CA GLU A 48 -1.98 11.53 -1.79
C GLU A 48 -2.67 11.39 -3.15
N ILE A 49 -3.63 10.48 -3.24
CA ILE A 49 -4.39 10.24 -4.46
C ILE A 49 -5.86 9.97 -4.14
N THR A 50 -6.74 10.37 -5.05
CA THR A 50 -8.13 9.91 -5.05
C THR A 50 -8.23 8.64 -5.90
N LEU A 51 -8.63 7.54 -5.27
CA LEU A 51 -8.87 6.27 -5.94
C LEU A 51 -10.25 6.29 -6.61
N THR A 52 -10.28 5.84 -7.86
CA THR A 52 -11.50 5.58 -8.64
C THR A 52 -11.32 4.28 -9.39
N GLU A 53 -12.39 3.58 -9.74
CA GLU A 53 -12.29 2.29 -10.46
C GLU A 53 -11.62 2.41 -11.84
N GLN A 54 -11.56 3.61 -12.40
CA GLN A 54 -10.93 3.91 -13.68
C GLN A 54 -9.41 4.19 -13.56
N ARG A 55 -8.92 4.45 -12.34
CA ARG A 55 -7.49 4.68 -12.09
C ARG A 55 -6.71 3.36 -12.19
N THR A 56 -5.61 3.38 -12.93
CA THR A 56 -4.66 2.27 -12.96
C THR A 56 -3.51 2.55 -12.01
N LEU A 57 -3.21 1.60 -11.12
CA LEU A 57 -2.01 1.61 -10.29
C LEU A 57 -0.93 0.74 -10.95
N ALA A 58 0.34 1.11 -10.80
CA ALA A 58 1.43 0.42 -11.49
C ALA A 58 1.71 -0.99 -10.95
N ARG A 59 1.37 -1.26 -9.68
CA ARG A 59 1.79 -2.48 -8.96
C ARG A 59 0.67 -3.24 -8.26
N GLU A 60 -0.50 -2.63 -8.12
CA GLU A 60 -1.61 -3.20 -7.35
C GLU A 60 -2.91 -3.09 -8.14
N ASP A 61 -3.86 -3.99 -7.86
CA ASP A 61 -5.21 -3.89 -8.41
C ASP A 61 -6.00 -2.82 -7.63
N ILE A 62 -6.44 -1.78 -8.34
CA ILE A 62 -7.23 -0.68 -7.75
C ILE A 62 -8.47 -1.17 -7.00
N ARG A 63 -9.15 -2.20 -7.50
CA ARG A 63 -10.35 -2.76 -6.88
C ARG A 63 -10.01 -3.48 -5.57
N LEU A 64 -8.89 -4.20 -5.54
CA LEU A 64 -8.40 -4.84 -4.33
C LEU A 64 -7.98 -3.81 -3.27
N VAL A 65 -7.28 -2.75 -3.68
CA VAL A 65 -6.90 -1.65 -2.79
C VAL A 65 -8.14 -1.01 -2.19
N MET A 66 -9.11 -0.60 -3.02
CA MET A 66 -10.36 0.01 -2.55
C MET A 66 -11.15 -0.95 -1.63
N ALA A 67 -11.27 -2.22 -1.98
CA ALA A 67 -11.97 -3.21 -1.16
C ALA A 67 -11.30 -3.39 0.22
N ASN A 68 -9.97 -3.44 0.26
CA ASN A 68 -9.22 -3.53 1.52
C ASN A 68 -9.40 -2.26 2.36
N LEU A 69 -9.29 -1.08 1.75
CA LEU A 69 -9.49 0.19 2.45
C LEU A 69 -10.89 0.30 3.06
N ILE A 70 -11.93 -0.13 2.34
CA ILE A 70 -13.31 -0.12 2.82
C ILE A 70 -13.55 -1.16 3.93
N SER A 71 -12.96 -2.36 3.81
CA SER A 71 -13.24 -3.48 4.72
C SER A 71 -12.42 -3.44 6.01
N GLN A 72 -11.14 -3.04 5.95
CA GLN A 72 -10.22 -3.08 7.09
C GLN A 72 -9.50 -1.75 7.37
N GLY A 73 -9.70 -0.72 6.53
CA GLY A 73 -9.13 0.62 6.75
C GLY A 73 -7.69 0.80 6.24
N PHE A 74 -7.04 -0.25 5.75
CA PHE A 74 -5.70 -0.16 5.15
C PHE A 74 -5.49 -1.19 4.04
N HIS A 75 -4.51 -0.93 3.17
CA HIS A 75 -3.97 -1.91 2.23
C HIS A 75 -2.43 -1.89 2.30
N LEU A 76 -1.81 -3.08 2.33
CA LEU A 76 -0.35 -3.22 2.33
C LEU A 76 0.12 -3.81 1.01
N GLN A 77 0.88 -3.02 0.24
CA GLN A 77 1.64 -3.49 -0.91
C GLN A 77 3.00 -4.00 -0.41
N MET A 78 3.29 -5.27 -0.69
CA MET A 78 4.58 -5.87 -0.41
C MET A 78 5.56 -5.62 -1.55
N PRO A 79 6.87 -5.51 -1.27
CA PRO A 79 7.90 -5.49 -2.31
C PRO A 79 7.79 -6.77 -3.15
N PRO A 80 8.06 -6.70 -4.46
CA PRO A 80 8.14 -7.90 -5.28
C PRO A 80 9.18 -8.84 -4.65
N LYS A 81 8.89 -10.15 -4.63
CA LYS A 81 9.93 -11.12 -4.31
C LYS A 81 10.95 -11.02 -5.43
N MET A 82 12.17 -10.57 -5.12
CA MET A 82 13.27 -10.72 -6.06
C MET A 82 13.41 -12.23 -6.31
N ASP A 83 13.11 -12.67 -7.53
CA ASP A 83 13.59 -13.97 -8.00
C ASP A 83 15.10 -13.86 -7.97
N VAL A 84 15.72 -14.51 -6.97
CA VAL A 84 17.17 -14.67 -6.91
C VAL A 84 17.47 -15.70 -7.98
N ASP A 85 17.53 -15.26 -9.24
CA ASP A 85 18.02 -16.08 -10.33
C ASP A 85 19.46 -16.45 -9.98
N LEU A 86 19.63 -17.73 -9.66
CA LEU A 86 20.88 -18.32 -9.21
C LEU A 86 21.93 -18.07 -10.29
N TYR A 87 22.82 -17.12 -10.06
CA TYR A 87 24.08 -17.03 -10.78
C TYR A 87 24.92 -18.25 -10.37
N VAL A 88 24.65 -19.39 -11.00
CA VAL A 88 25.57 -20.51 -11.03
C VAL A 88 26.71 -20.03 -11.93
N GLY A 89 27.77 -19.54 -11.31
CA GLY A 89 29.02 -19.29 -12.01
C GLY A 89 29.54 -20.60 -12.62
N ASP A 90 29.97 -20.54 -13.88
CA ASP A 90 30.88 -21.52 -14.47
C ASP A 90 32.20 -21.60 -13.67
#